data_AF-A0A2K8KS95-F1
#
_entry.id   AF-A0A2K8KS95-F1
#
_cell.length_a   1.000
_cell.length_b   1.000
_cell.length_c   1.000
_cell.angle_alpha   90.00
_cell.angle_beta   90.00
_cell.angle_gamma   90.00
#
_symmetry.space_group_name_H-M   'P 1'
#
loop_
_entity.id
_entity.type
_entity.pdbx_description
1 polymer ?
#
loop_
_entity_poly.entity_id
_entity_poly.type
_entity_poly.pdbx_seq_one_letter_code
_entity_poly.pdbx_strand_id
1 'polypeptide(L)' 'MVMEQVATNSPETAMLGGFKQAVDDAIFGSSAAHQNKMLQLLGSTDRSEKFYGLVLELLLTRNQMAASSDSRA' A
#
# COMPACT_ATOMS: atom_id res chain seq x y z
N MET A 1 14.70 8.17 18.74
CA MET A 1 14.37 7.19 17.66
C MET A 1 14.13 7.92 16.34
N VAL A 2 14.05 7.25 15.17
CA VAL A 2 13.81 7.92 13.87
C VAL A 2 12.54 8.77 13.88
N MET A 3 11.46 8.29 14.52
CA MET A 3 10.21 9.05 14.64
C MET A 3 10.34 10.32 15.48
N GLU A 4 11.25 10.32 16.46
CA GLU A 4 11.57 11.51 17.25
C GLU A 4 12.31 12.54 16.37
N GLN A 5 13.24 12.09 15.53
CA GLN A 5 13.94 12.96 14.57
C GLN A 5 12.97 13.62 13.58
N VAL A 6 11.95 12.88 13.13
CA VAL A 6 10.88 13.42 12.25
C VAL A 6 10.01 14.44 12.99
N ALA A 7 9.75 14.22 14.28
CA ALA A 7 8.90 15.10 15.08
C ALA A 7 9.62 16.39 15.52
N THR A 8 10.96 16.37 15.68
CA THR A 8 11.71 17.47 16.31
C THR A 8 12.58 18.27 15.37
N ASN A 9 13.00 17.71 14.23
CA ASN A 9 13.97 18.36 13.34
C ASN A 9 13.30 18.92 12.08
N SER A 10 13.98 19.86 11.40
CA SER A 10 13.56 20.26 10.06
C SER A 10 13.71 19.08 9.09
N PRO A 11 12.95 19.05 7.98
CA PRO A 11 13.04 17.98 6.98
C PRO A 11 14.47 17.75 6.46
N GLU A 12 15.23 18.83 6.26
CA GLU A 12 16.62 18.78 5.79
C GLU A 12 17.52 18.08 6.81
N THR A 13 17.37 18.39 8.11
CA THR A 13 18.13 17.76 9.18
C THR A 13 17.72 16.31 9.42
N ALA A 14 16.44 15.98 9.32
CA ALA A 14 15.97 14.59 9.41
C ALA A 14 16.58 13.74 8.28
N MET A 15 16.65 14.29 7.06
CA MET A 15 17.24 13.65 5.88
C MET A 15 18.76 13.48 5.94
N LEU A 16 19.47 14.29 6.73
CA LEU A 16 20.89 14.11 7.05
C LEU A 16 21.12 13.15 8.23
N GLY A 17 20.06 12.87 9.00
CA GLY A 17 20.05 11.90 10.10
C GLY A 17 19.72 10.48 9.64
N GLY A 18 19.21 9.66 10.57
CA GLY A 18 18.94 8.23 10.33
C GLY A 18 17.71 7.94 9.48
N PHE A 19 16.98 8.97 9.02
CA PHE A 19 15.73 8.78 8.29
C PHE A 19 15.93 8.05 6.97
N LYS A 20 16.95 8.41 6.17
CA LYS A 20 17.20 7.76 4.88
C LYS A 20 17.46 6.27 5.03
N GLN A 21 18.32 5.89 5.98
CA GLN A 21 18.61 4.50 6.28
C GLN A 21 17.34 3.75 6.74
N ALA A 22 16.50 4.37 7.57
CA ALA A 22 15.25 3.74 8.01
C ALA A 22 14.25 3.54 6.86
N VAL A 23 14.25 4.43 5.87
CA VAL A 23 13.48 4.27 4.63
C VAL A 23 14.07 3.13 3.80
N ASP A 24 15.39 3.06 3.63
CA ASP A 24 16.05 1.97 2.91
C ASP A 24 15.76 0.61 3.57
N ASP A 25 15.86 0.52 4.91
CA ASP A 25 15.53 -0.66 5.69
C ASP A 25 14.04 -1.06 5.51
N ALA A 26 13.13 -0.09 5.46
CA ALA A 26 11.71 -0.35 5.19
C ALA A 26 11.48 -0.86 3.76
N ILE A 27 12.23 -0.36 2.78
CA ILE A 27 12.18 -0.85 1.40
C ILE A 27 12.69 -2.30 1.35
N PHE A 28 13.85 -2.60 1.94
CA PHE A 28 14.39 -3.97 1.99
C PHE A 28 13.47 -4.93 2.75
N GLY A 29 12.88 -4.49 3.85
CA GLY A 29 11.95 -5.27 4.68
C GLY A 29 10.52 -5.40 4.11
N SER A 30 10.18 -4.63 3.07
CA SER A 30 8.81 -4.60 2.52
C SER A 30 8.32 -5.97 2.06
N SER A 31 9.23 -6.81 1.54
CA SER A 31 8.93 -8.18 1.11
C SER A 31 8.36 -9.05 2.24
N ALA A 32 8.95 -9.00 3.43
CA ALA A 32 8.47 -9.73 4.61
C ALA A 32 7.13 -9.19 5.10
N ALA A 33 6.94 -7.87 5.09
CA ALA A 33 5.65 -7.26 5.43
C ALA A 33 4.54 -7.66 4.44
N HIS A 34 4.85 -7.70 3.14
CA HIS A 34 3.93 -8.17 2.11
C HIS A 34 3.55 -9.64 2.28
N GLN A 35 4.54 -10.52 2.54
CA GLN A 35 4.29 -11.94 2.82
C GLN A 35 3.41 -12.12 4.05
N ASN A 36 3.70 -11.38 5.13
CA ASN A 36 2.90 -11.45 6.35
C ASN A 36 1.45 -11.02 6.10
N LYS A 37 1.22 -9.92 5.36
CA LYS A 37 -0.14 -9.49 4.98
C LYS A 37 -0.85 -10.52 4.11
N MET A 38 -0.15 -11.16 3.18
CA MET A 38 -0.70 -12.25 2.36
C MET A 38 -1.20 -13.41 3.24
N LEU A 39 -0.38 -13.86 4.19
CA LEU A 39 -0.77 -14.95 5.10
C LEU A 39 -1.97 -14.59 5.95
N GLN A 40 -2.03 -13.35 6.47
CA GLN A 40 -3.21 -12.90 7.22
C GLN A 40 -4.48 -12.85 6.36
N LEU A 41 -4.35 -12.36 5.12
CA LEU A 41 -5.46 -12.24 4.18
C LEU A 41 -5.99 -13.61 3.75
N LEU A 42 -5.09 -14.52 3.35
CA LEU A 42 -5.45 -15.85 2.84
C LEU A 42 -5.73 -16.87 3.95
N GLY A 43 -5.25 -16.63 5.18
CA GLY A 43 -5.51 -17.49 6.33
C GLY A 43 -6.92 -17.35 6.92
N SER A 44 -7.78 -16.53 6.32
CA SER A 44 -9.18 -16.36 6.75
C SER A 44 -10.07 -16.31 5.53
N THR A 45 -10.94 -17.31 5.38
CA THR A 45 -11.89 -17.40 4.27
C THR A 45 -12.76 -16.15 4.15
N ASP A 46 -13.27 -15.62 5.27
CA ASP A 46 -14.07 -14.39 5.26
C ASP A 46 -13.31 -13.18 4.71
N ARG A 47 -12.01 -13.06 5.03
CA ARG A 47 -11.17 -11.95 4.56
C ARG A 47 -10.83 -12.11 3.08
N SER A 48 -10.51 -13.32 2.64
CA SER A 48 -10.21 -13.59 1.23
C SER A 48 -11.44 -13.40 0.34
N GLU A 49 -12.62 -13.88 0.73
CA GLU A 49 -13.86 -13.73 -0.05
C GLU A 49 -14.24 -12.24 -0.23
N LYS A 50 -14.16 -11.46 0.83
CA LYS A 50 -14.38 -10.00 0.75
C LYS A 50 -13.38 -9.32 -0.18
N PHE A 51 -12.12 -9.74 -0.13
CA PHE A 51 -11.09 -9.20 -0.99
C PHE A 51 -11.32 -9.56 -2.46
N TYR A 52 -11.77 -10.78 -2.77
CA TYR A 52 -12.15 -11.18 -4.13
C TYR A 52 -13.32 -10.34 -4.65
N GLY A 53 -14.36 -10.14 -3.83
CA GLY A 53 -15.50 -9.29 -4.17
C GLY A 53 -15.07 -7.86 -4.51
N LEU A 54 -14.19 -7.27 -3.69
CA LEU A 54 -13.65 -5.92 -3.93
C LEU A 54 -12.88 -5.83 -5.26
N VAL A 55 -12.01 -6.80 -5.55
CA VAL A 55 -11.25 -6.82 -6.80
C VAL A 55 -12.19 -6.94 -8.01
N LEU A 56 -13.21 -7.80 -7.92
CA LEU A 56 -14.22 -7.93 -8.97
C LEU A 56 -14.98 -6.63 -9.19
N GLU A 57 -15.43 -5.98 -8.12
CA GLU A 57 -16.13 -4.70 -8.18
C GLU A 57 -15.28 -3.64 -8.91
N LEU A 58 -14.01 -3.48 -8.52
CA LEU A 58 -13.10 -2.51 -9.15
C LEU A 58 -12.95 -2.74 -10.66
N LEU A 59 -12.85 -4.01 -11.09
CA LEU A 59 -12.75 -4.36 -12.50
C LEU A 59 -14.05 -4.05 -13.26
N LEU A 60 -15.20 -4.35 -12.65
CA LEU A 60 -16.50 -4.06 -13.25
C LEU A 60 -16.75 -2.55 -13.35
N THR A 61 -16.41 -1.78 -12.32
CA THR A 61 -16.50 -0.31 -12.35
C THR A 61 -15.64 0.27 -13.46
N ARG A 62 -14.40 -0.19 -13.62
CA ARG A 62 -13.51 0.25 -14.72
C ARG A 62 -14.15 -0.02 -16.09
N ASN A 63 -14.72 -1.21 -16.28
CA ASN A 63 -15.32 -1.59 -17.55
C ASN A 63 -16.58 -0.76 -17.87
N GLN A 64 -17.40 -0.45 -16.85
CA GLN A 64 -18.56 0.44 -17.01
C GLN A 64 -18.15 1.87 -17.38
N MET A 65 -17.09 2.39 -16.75
CA MET A 65 -16.55 3.71 -17.09
C MET A 65 -16.05 3.76 -18.55
N ALA A 66 -15.32 2.73 -19.01
CA ALA A 66 -14.86 2.64 -20.39
C ALA A 66 -16.02 2.57 -21.40
N ALA A 67 -17.06 1.78 -21.11
CA ALA A 67 -18.25 1.71 -21.97
C ALA A 67 -19.01 3.06 -22.04
N SER A 68 -19.01 3.83 -20.94
CA SER A 68 -19.67 5.14 -20.88
C SER A 68 -18.91 6.27 -21.60
N SER A 69 -17.58 6.11 -21.81
CA SER A 69 -16.79 7.06 -22.60
C SER A 69 -16.93 6.83 -24.10
N ASP A 70 -17.07 5.57 -24.54
CA ASP A 70 -17.23 5.24 -25.97
C ASP A 70 -18.61 5.62 -26.52
N SER A 71 -19.66 5.59 -25.68
CA SER A 71 -21.02 5.99 -26.08
C SER A 71 -21.19 7.51 -26.29
N ARG A 72 -20.15 8.31 -26.05
CA ARG A 72 -20.16 9.78 -26.21
C ARG A 72 -19.38 10.29 -27.43
N ALA A 73 -18.77 9.38 -28.21
CA ALA A 73 -18.12 9.66 -29.50
C ALA A 73 -19.06 9.34 -30.67
#